data_AF-A0A7S4P5S5-F1
#
_entry.id   AF-A0A7S4P5S5-F1
#
_cell.length_a   1.000
_cell.length_b   1.000
_cell.length_c   1.000
_cell.angle_alpha   90.00
_cell.angle_beta   90.00
_cell.angle_gamma   90.00
#
_symmetry.space_group_name_H-M   'P 1'
#
loop_
_entity.id
_entity.type
_entity.pdbx_description
1 polymer ?
#
loop_
_entity_poly.entity_id
_entity_poly.type
_entity_poly.pdbx_seq_one_letter_code
_entity_poly.pdbx_strand_id
1 'polypeptide(L)'
;TKEIDSFIGNFTLEDDGLDDRLEANSRGLEHVEPLSIDNTLWANTIVCGGSAVGLVLYTGADTRVAMNADPPKSKVGLVDIEINRLAKMLFALSLVSSFVMVLLKGWTDTWFQSLFRFVILFSSIIPISLRVNVDMAKTAFS
;
A
#
# COMPACT_ATOMS: atom_id res chain seq x y z
N THR A 1 9.97 11.33 8.63
CA THR A 1 8.76 11.33 9.47
C THR A 1 8.43 12.76 9.79
N LYS A 2 7.24 13.26 9.45
CA LYS A 2 6.89 14.64 9.82
C LYS A 2 6.63 14.68 11.32
N GLU A 3 7.19 15.67 11.98
CA GLU A 3 6.96 15.97 13.39
C GLU A 3 5.45 16.16 13.63
N ILE A 4 4.96 15.50 14.68
CA ILE A 4 3.55 15.49 15.12
C ILE A 4 3.33 16.47 16.28
N ASP A 5 4.42 16.94 16.87
CA ASP A 5 4.54 17.85 18.01
C ASP A 5 4.83 19.29 17.57
N SER A 6 5.07 19.53 16.28
CA SER A 6 5.29 20.86 15.72
C SER A 6 4.18 21.28 14.75
N PHE A 7 3.53 22.39 15.10
CA PHE A 7 2.65 23.16 14.23
C PHE A 7 2.90 24.64 14.48
N ILE A 8 3.11 25.41 13.40
CA ILE A 8 3.32 26.85 13.43
C ILE A 8 2.41 27.45 12.36
N GLY A 9 1.51 28.32 12.78
CA GLY A 9 0.65 29.12 11.90
C GLY A 9 0.37 30.47 12.54
N ASN A 10 -0.25 31.38 11.78
CA ASN A 10 -0.74 32.65 12.30
C ASN A 10 -2.23 32.77 11.96
N PHE A 11 -3.01 33.29 12.91
CA PHE A 11 -4.41 33.64 12.73
C PHE A 11 -4.51 35.16 12.73
N THR A 12 -5.08 35.74 11.68
CA THR A 12 -5.25 37.19 11.54
C THR A 12 -6.73 37.51 11.60
N LEU A 13 -7.13 38.37 12.54
CA LEU A 13 -8.47 38.95 12.62
C LEU A 13 -8.48 40.31 11.92
N GLU A 14 -9.37 40.45 10.94
CA GLU A 14 -9.70 41.73 10.33
C GLU A 14 -10.93 42.28 11.06
N ASP A 15 -10.75 43.38 11.81
CA ASP A 15 -11.84 44.04 12.52
C ASP A 15 -12.60 44.96 11.55
N ASP A 16 -13.71 44.46 11.02
CA ASP A 16 -14.67 45.27 10.25
C ASP A 16 -15.37 46.21 11.22
N GLY A 17 -14.77 47.37 11.43
CA GLY A 17 -15.20 48.40 12.38
C GLY A 17 -16.65 48.82 12.20
N LEU A 18 -17.56 48.12 12.88
CA LEU A 18 -18.97 48.47 13.05
C LEU A 18 -19.22 49.05 14.44
N ASP A 19 -18.26 49.79 14.99
CA ASP A 19 -18.47 50.71 16.12
C ASP A 19 -18.10 52.13 15.68
N ASP A 20 -18.93 52.63 14.76
CA ASP A 20 -19.01 54.05 14.42
C ASP A 20 -19.44 54.79 15.71
N ARG A 21 -18.47 55.37 16.45
CA ARG A 21 -18.51 56.79 16.88
C ARG A 21 -17.45 57.27 17.87
N LEU A 22 -16.57 56.44 18.43
CA LEU A 22 -15.51 56.95 19.31
C LEU A 22 -14.25 56.07 19.21
N GLU A 23 -13.34 56.39 18.28
CA GLU A 23 -11.87 56.32 18.41
C GLU A 23 -11.17 56.42 17.04
N ALA A 24 -11.00 57.64 16.55
CA ALA A 24 -10.37 57.94 15.25
C ALA A 24 -8.83 57.91 15.28
N ASN A 25 -8.18 57.02 16.05
CA ASN A 25 -6.71 56.96 16.09
C ASN A 25 -6.07 55.56 16.07
N SER A 26 -6.85 54.50 15.84
CA SER A 26 -6.36 53.10 15.80
C SER A 26 -6.72 52.44 14.46
N ARG A 27 -6.46 53.11 13.34
CA ARG A 27 -6.73 52.55 12.01
C ARG A 27 -5.74 51.41 11.73
N GLY A 28 -6.25 50.18 11.70
CA GLY A 28 -5.62 49.04 11.02
C GLY A 28 -4.57 48.27 11.82
N LEU A 29 -4.80 48.03 13.11
CA LEU A 29 -4.00 47.03 13.83
C LEU A 29 -4.54 45.64 13.47
N GLU A 30 -3.98 45.03 12.42
CA GLU A 30 -4.16 43.59 12.18
C GLU A 30 -3.78 42.83 13.45
N HIS A 31 -4.76 42.19 14.08
CA HIS A 31 -4.50 41.38 15.26
C HIS A 31 -4.06 39.99 14.80
N VAL A 32 -2.77 39.71 14.95
CA VAL A 32 -2.14 38.44 14.55
C VAL A 32 -1.84 37.60 15.79
N GLU A 33 -2.48 36.44 15.89
CA GLU A 33 -2.25 35.45 16.95
C GLU A 33 -1.47 34.24 16.41
N PRO A 34 -0.37 33.82 17.06
CA PRO A 34 0.34 32.62 16.66
C PRO A 34 -0.46 31.35 17.03
N LEU A 35 -0.65 30.47 16.07
CA LEU A 35 -1.21 29.13 16.25
C LEU A 35 -0.07 28.12 16.48
N SER A 36 -0.12 27.46 17.63
CA SER A 36 0.80 26.38 18.02
C SER A 36 0.08 25.03 18.04
N ILE A 37 0.79 23.97 18.44
CA ILE A 37 0.26 22.61 18.56
C ILE A 37 -0.97 22.52 19.49
N ASP A 38 -1.00 23.31 20.56
CA ASP A 38 -2.10 23.32 21.53
C ASP A 38 -3.44 23.81 20.95
N ASN A 39 -3.38 24.59 19.85
CA ASN A 39 -4.55 25.11 19.15
C ASN A 39 -4.98 24.22 17.97
N THR A 40 -4.36 23.05 17.81
CA THR A 40 -4.56 22.17 16.65
C THR A 40 -5.10 20.81 17.06
N LEU A 41 -6.10 20.31 16.33
CA LEU A 41 -6.61 18.96 16.48
C LEU A 41 -6.21 18.12 15.25
N TRP A 42 -5.50 17.01 15.46
CA TRP A 42 -5.17 16.09 14.38
C TRP A 42 -6.38 15.26 13.95
N ALA A 43 -6.38 14.81 12.70
CA ALA A 43 -7.50 14.06 12.11
C ALA A 43 -7.92 12.79 12.89
N ASN A 44 -7.00 12.17 13.64
CA ASN A 44 -7.27 10.97 14.44
C ASN A 44 -7.57 11.28 15.93
N THR A 45 -7.74 12.56 16.29
CA THR A 45 -8.00 12.96 17.67
C THR A 45 -9.46 12.70 18.02
N ILE A 46 -9.70 12.03 19.15
CA ILE A 46 -11.04 11.83 19.70
C ILE A 46 -11.26 12.86 20.80
N VAL A 47 -12.34 13.64 20.70
CA VAL A 47 -12.74 14.59 21.74
C VAL A 47 -13.43 13.82 22.87
N CYS A 48 -12.80 13.73 24.04
CA CYS A 48 -13.30 12.95 25.16
C CYS A 48 -14.38 13.67 25.99
N GLY A 49 -14.56 14.98 25.84
CA GLY A 49 -15.55 15.74 26.60
C GLY A 49 -15.92 17.08 25.95
N GLY A 50 -17.22 17.39 25.97
CA GLY A 50 -17.77 18.65 25.44
C GLY A 50 -18.01 18.63 23.93
N SER A 51 -18.23 19.83 23.38
CA SER A 51 -18.33 20.09 21.94
C SER A 51 -17.19 21.03 21.55
N ALA A 52 -16.53 20.74 20.43
CA ALA A 52 -15.46 21.56 19.88
C ALA A 52 -15.89 22.10 18.51
N VAL A 53 -15.70 23.39 18.30
CA VAL A 53 -15.87 24.05 17.00
C VAL A 53 -14.50 24.51 16.54
N GLY A 54 -14.14 24.22 15.29
CA GLY A 54 -12.84 24.56 14.74
C GLY A 54 -12.87 24.63 13.22
N LEU A 55 -11.81 25.19 12.65
CA LEU A 55 -11.62 25.33 11.20
C LEU A 55 -10.77 24.18 10.66
N VAL A 56 -11.17 23.60 9.53
CA VAL A 56 -10.41 22.53 8.87
C VAL A 56 -9.29 23.15 8.03
N LEU A 57 -8.04 22.92 8.44
CA LEU A 57 -6.86 23.42 7.71
C LEU A 57 -6.29 22.41 6.71
N TYR A 58 -6.27 21.12 7.06
CA TYR A 58 -5.74 20.04 6.21
C TYR A 58 -6.78 18.96 5.96
N THR A 59 -6.82 18.42 4.74
CA THR A 59 -7.75 17.37 4.33
C THR A 59 -7.02 16.23 3.60
N GLY A 60 -7.57 15.02 3.68
CA GLY A 60 -7.07 13.84 2.95
C GLY A 60 -5.57 13.59 3.11
N ALA A 61 -4.85 13.63 1.99
CA ALA A 61 -3.41 13.33 1.90
C ALA A 61 -2.52 14.36 2.59
N ASP A 62 -3.01 15.58 2.81
CA ASP A 62 -2.26 16.66 3.46
C ASP A 62 -2.29 16.55 4.99
N THR A 63 -3.14 15.67 5.53
CA THR A 63 -3.17 15.40 6.97
C THR A 63 -1.86 14.75 7.44
N ARG A 64 -1.40 15.11 8.64
CA ARG A 64 -0.17 14.54 9.22
C ARG A 64 -0.21 13.02 9.34
N VAL A 65 -1.40 12.45 9.55
CA VAL A 65 -1.59 10.99 9.57
C VAL A 65 -1.34 10.38 8.19
N ALA A 66 -1.90 10.95 7.13
CA ALA A 66 -1.70 10.43 5.78
C ALA A 66 -0.25 10.58 5.32
N MET A 67 0.40 11.69 5.70
CA MET A 67 1.83 11.92 5.39
C MET A 67 2.80 11.01 6.14
N ASN A 68 2.37 10.45 7.28
CA ASN A 68 3.12 9.46 8.04
C ASN A 68 2.71 8.02 7.70
N ALA A 69 1.67 7.82 6.88
CA ALA A 69 1.26 6.52 6.38
C ALA A 69 2.11 6.13 5.17
N ASP A 70 2.61 4.90 5.18
CA ASP A 70 3.22 4.30 4.01
C ASP A 70 2.16 4.02 2.94
N PRO A 71 2.48 4.17 1.64
CA PRO A 71 1.58 3.73 0.58
C PRO A 71 1.31 2.22 0.72
N PRO A 72 0.12 1.74 0.32
CA PRO A 72 -0.23 0.33 0.43
C PRO A 72 0.76 -0.52 -0.37
N LYS A 73 1.51 -1.37 0.34
CA LYS A 73 2.47 -2.32 -0.25
C LYS A 73 1.82 -3.70 -0.33
N SER A 74 1.84 -4.32 -1.51
CA SER A 74 1.45 -5.72 -1.68
C SER A 74 2.45 -6.62 -0.97
N LYS A 75 2.00 -7.30 0.09
CA LYS A 75 2.81 -8.28 0.82
C LYS A 75 2.62 -9.65 0.18
N VAL A 76 3.73 -10.31 -0.16
CA VAL A 76 3.72 -11.70 -0.62
C VAL A 76 4.02 -12.63 0.54
N GLY A 77 3.34 -13.79 0.59
CA GLY A 77 3.57 -14.77 1.64
C GLY A 77 4.89 -15.54 1.44
N LEU A 78 5.57 -15.93 2.52
CA LEU A 78 6.75 -16.79 2.44
C LEU A 78 6.43 -18.14 1.79
N VAL A 79 5.23 -18.68 2.05
CA VAL A 79 4.73 -19.92 1.43
C VAL A 79 4.62 -19.77 -0.10
N ASP A 80 4.24 -18.60 -0.60
CA ASP A 80 4.15 -18.35 -2.04
C ASP A 80 5.52 -18.39 -2.71
N ILE A 81 6.52 -17.86 -2.03
CA ILE A 81 7.92 -17.89 -2.48
C ILE A 81 8.42 -19.32 -2.53
N GLU A 82 8.13 -20.12 -1.51
CA GLU A 82 8.58 -21.52 -1.44
C GLU A 82 7.88 -22.39 -2.51
N ILE A 83 6.57 -22.22 -2.71
CA ILE A 83 5.84 -22.92 -3.79
C ILE A 83 6.42 -22.57 -5.15
N ASN A 84 6.76 -21.29 -5.38
CA ASN A 84 7.41 -20.87 -6.62
C ASN A 84 8.79 -21.52 -6.80
N ARG A 85 9.55 -21.71 -5.71
CA ARG A 85 10.83 -22.41 -5.73
C ARG A 85 10.67 -23.88 -6.09
N LEU A 86 9.72 -24.57 -5.46
CA LEU A 86 9.39 -25.96 -5.77
C LEU A 86 8.93 -26.10 -7.23
N ALA A 87 8.05 -25.22 -7.71
CA ALA A 87 7.58 -25.22 -9.09
C ALA A 87 8.72 -25.05 -10.11
N LYS A 88 9.71 -24.17 -9.84
CA LYS A 88 10.90 -24.02 -10.68
C LYS A 88 11.74 -25.30 -10.73
N MET A 89 11.95 -25.96 -9.59
CA MET A 89 12.69 -27.23 -9.54
C MET A 89 11.95 -28.36 -10.29
N LEU A 90 10.63 -28.46 -10.12
CA LEU A 90 9.81 -29.44 -10.83
C LEU A 90 9.82 -29.20 -12.35
N PHE A 91 9.76 -27.94 -12.78
CA PHE A 91 9.85 -27.59 -14.20
C PHE A 91 11.19 -28.00 -14.81
N ALA A 92 12.30 -27.72 -14.12
CA ALA A 92 13.64 -28.14 -14.56
C ALA A 92 13.74 -29.67 -14.65
N LEU A 93 13.25 -30.40 -13.65
CA LEU A 93 13.24 -31.86 -13.64
C LEU A 93 12.40 -32.46 -14.78
N SER A 94 11.24 -31.86 -15.06
CA SER A 94 10.35 -32.24 -16.18
C SER A 94 11.04 -32.06 -17.54
N LEU A 95 11.72 -30.93 -17.76
CA LEU A 95 12.50 -30.70 -18.98
C LEU A 95 13.61 -31.74 -19.15
N VAL A 96 14.39 -32.00 -18.10
CA VAL A 96 15.45 -33.01 -18.13
C VAL A 96 14.89 -34.39 -18.45
N SER A 97 13.80 -34.80 -17.79
CA SER A 97 13.15 -36.10 -18.00
C SER A 97 12.62 -36.26 -19.42
N SER A 98 12.04 -35.19 -19.98
CA SER A 98 11.60 -35.16 -21.39
C SER A 98 12.76 -35.33 -22.36
N PHE A 99 13.88 -34.63 -22.14
CA PHE A 99 15.08 -34.80 -22.95
C PHE A 99 15.65 -36.21 -22.88
N VAL A 100 15.75 -36.78 -21.67
CA VAL A 100 16.22 -38.17 -21.47
C VAL A 100 15.36 -39.15 -22.26
N MET A 101 14.03 -38.99 -22.26
CA MET A 101 13.14 -39.85 -23.04
C MET A 101 13.34 -39.72 -24.56
N VAL A 102 13.60 -38.51 -25.08
CA VAL A 102 13.91 -38.32 -26.50
C VAL A 102 15.23 -38.97 -26.87
N LEU A 103 16.25 -38.86 -26.01
CA LEU A 103 17.55 -39.52 -26.22
C LEU A 103 17.40 -41.04 -26.23
N LEU A 104 16.64 -41.61 -25.29
CA LEU A 104 16.40 -43.06 -25.21
C LEU A 104 15.53 -43.58 -26.37
N LYS A 105 14.59 -42.79 -26.88
CA LYS A 105 13.75 -43.15 -28.05
C LYS A 105 14.57 -43.24 -29.35
N GLY A 106 15.73 -42.59 -29.39
CA GLY A 106 16.58 -42.53 -30.57
C GLY A 106 16.19 -41.40 -31.52
N TRP A 107 17.15 -40.99 -32.36
CA TRP A 107 16.97 -39.92 -33.33
C TRP A 107 16.07 -40.37 -34.48
N THR A 108 14.82 -39.91 -34.47
CA THR A 108 13.87 -40.04 -35.57
C THR A 108 13.74 -38.69 -36.30
N ASP A 109 13.29 -38.72 -37.57
CA ASP A 109 13.07 -37.51 -38.38
C ASP A 109 12.10 -36.50 -37.72
N THR A 110 11.25 -36.98 -36.80
CA THR A 110 10.28 -36.20 -36.00
C THR A 110 10.67 -36.01 -34.53
N TRP A 111 11.96 -35.91 -34.22
CA TRP A 111 12.46 -35.78 -32.84
C TRP A 111 11.90 -34.55 -32.10
N PHE A 112 11.73 -33.42 -32.78
CA PHE A 112 11.12 -32.21 -32.20
C PHE A 112 9.67 -32.44 -31.74
N GLN A 113 8.85 -33.11 -32.55
CA GLN A 113 7.46 -33.42 -32.20
C GLN A 113 7.40 -34.36 -30.99
N SER A 114 8.34 -35.30 -30.92
CA SER A 114 8.46 -36.22 -29.78
C SER A 114 8.87 -35.48 -28.49
N LEU A 115 9.77 -34.50 -28.58
CA LEU A 115 10.17 -33.64 -27.46
C LEU A 115 8.99 -32.89 -26.87
N PHE A 116 8.23 -32.15 -27.68
CA PHE A 116 7.06 -31.40 -27.19
C PHE A 116 6.01 -32.32 -26.57
N ARG A 117 5.79 -33.51 -27.14
CA ARG A 117 4.85 -34.49 -26.61
C ARG A 117 5.27 -34.99 -25.21
N PHE A 118 6.56 -35.27 -25.00
CA PHE A 118 7.07 -35.68 -23.69
C PHE A 118 7.10 -34.53 -22.68
N VAL A 119 7.41 -33.30 -23.10
CA VAL A 119 7.31 -32.11 -22.23
C VAL A 119 5.87 -31.95 -21.73
N ILE A 120 4.88 -32.07 -22.60
CA ILE A 120 3.46 -31.98 -22.21
C ILE A 120 3.08 -33.11 -21.27
N LEU A 121 3.53 -34.34 -21.55
CA LEU A 121 3.27 -35.51 -20.71
C LEU A 121 3.81 -35.31 -19.29
N PHE A 122 5.07 -34.90 -19.15
CA PHE A 122 5.69 -34.66 -17.84
C PHE A 122 5.25 -33.34 -17.19
N SER A 123 4.81 -32.34 -17.95
CA SER A 123 4.26 -31.09 -17.40
C SER A 123 2.98 -31.30 -16.61
N SER A 124 2.24 -32.40 -16.85
CA SER A 124 1.08 -32.77 -16.03
C SER A 124 1.43 -33.07 -14.57
N ILE A 125 2.73 -33.28 -14.26
CA ILE A 125 3.25 -33.46 -12.91
C ILE A 125 3.27 -32.15 -12.12
N ILE A 126 3.42 -31.00 -12.79
CA ILE A 126 3.39 -29.69 -12.12
C ILE A 126 1.95 -29.46 -11.64
N PRO A 127 1.68 -29.53 -10.33
CA PRO A 127 0.32 -29.51 -9.86
C PRO A 127 -0.21 -28.08 -9.93
N ILE A 128 -0.96 -27.76 -10.98
CA ILE A 128 -1.75 -26.52 -11.06
C ILE A 128 -2.70 -26.44 -9.85
N SER A 129 -3.20 -27.60 -9.42
CA SER A 129 -4.05 -27.78 -8.24
C SER A 129 -3.38 -27.36 -6.93
N LEU A 130 -2.04 -27.42 -6.81
CA LEU A 130 -1.35 -27.02 -5.58
C LEU A 130 -1.48 -25.51 -5.34
N ARG A 131 -1.35 -24.70 -6.40
CA ARG A 131 -1.51 -23.25 -6.32
C ARG A 131 -2.96 -22.88 -5.97
N VAL A 132 -3.93 -23.51 -6.63
CA VAL A 132 -5.36 -23.29 -6.37
C VAL A 132 -5.75 -23.69 -4.95
N ASN A 133 -5.21 -24.80 -4.44
CA ASN A 133 -5.48 -25.26 -3.06
C ASN A 133 -4.95 -24.26 -2.03
N VAL A 134 -3.77 -23.68 -2.28
CA VAL A 134 -3.21 -22.62 -1.41
C VAL A 134 -4.00 -21.31 -1.51
N ASP A 135 -4.49 -20.94 -2.70
CA ASP A 135 -5.31 -19.75 -2.88
C ASP A 135 -6.69 -19.88 -2.17
N MET A 136 -7.30 -21.07 -2.22
CA MET A 136 -8.52 -21.37 -1.45
C MET A 136 -8.26 -21.38 0.06
N ALA A 137 -7.13 -21.95 0.51
CA ALA A 137 -6.75 -21.94 1.91
C ALA A 137 -6.57 -20.50 2.44
N LYS A 138 -5.97 -19.60 1.67
CA LYS A 138 -5.88 -18.18 2.06
C LYS A 138 -7.25 -17.54 2.19
N THR A 139 -8.19 -17.84 1.30
CA THR A 139 -9.54 -17.24 1.36
C THR A 139 -10.33 -17.76 2.57
N ALA A 140 -10.15 -19.03 2.95
CA ALA A 140 -10.86 -19.65 4.06
C ALA A 140 -10.28 -19.29 5.44
N PHE A 141 -8.97 -19.05 5.53
CA PHE A 141 -8.25 -18.78 6.79
C PHE A 141 -7.72 -17.34 6.92
N SER A 142 -8.10 -16.44 6.01
CA SER A 142 -7.79 -15.00 6.07
C SER A 142 -8.88 -14.18 6.72
#